data_AF-A0A2H6IYF0-F1
#
_entry.id   AF-A0A2H6IYF0-F1
#
_cell.length_a   1.000
_cell.length_b   1.000
_cell.length_c   1.000
_cell.angle_alpha   90.00
_cell.angle_beta   90.00
_cell.angle_gamma   90.00
#
_symmetry.space_group_name_H-M   'P 1'
#
loop_
_entity.id
_entity.type
_entity.pdbx_description
1 polymer ?
#
loop_
_entity_poly.entity_id
_entity_poly.type
_entity_poly.pdbx_seq_one_letter_code
_entity_poly.pdbx_strand_id
1 'polypeptide(L)'
;MPFARGGVIASPTTFPLAGGRTGLAGEAGPEAILPLARGSDGRLGVRSQASGGMTITFNVTTPDAQSFRQSESQVAAMLNRAVSRGGRNL
;
A
#
# COMPACT_ATOMS: atom_id res chain seq x y z
N MET A 1 28.21 20.50 -28.32
CA MET A 1 27.09 20.38 -27.35
C MET A 1 26.73 18.91 -27.20
N PRO A 2 26.97 18.29 -26.03
CA PRO A 2 26.42 16.95 -25.74
C PRO A 2 24.88 16.99 -25.84
N PHE A 3 24.25 15.89 -26.31
CA PHE A 3 22.80 15.73 -26.52
C PHE A 3 22.11 16.65 -27.55
N ALA A 4 22.84 17.48 -28.30
CA ALA A 4 22.25 18.37 -29.31
C ALA A 4 21.56 17.63 -30.48
N ARG A 5 21.78 16.32 -30.62
CA ARG A 5 21.11 15.44 -31.60
C ARG A 5 20.19 14.41 -30.93
N GLY A 6 19.82 14.62 -29.67
CA GLY A 6 19.13 13.63 -28.83
C GLY A 6 20.07 12.63 -28.17
N GLY A 7 19.53 11.80 -27.28
CA GLY A 7 20.24 10.77 -26.50
C GLY A 7 19.51 10.47 -25.19
N VAL A 8 19.83 9.34 -24.56
CA VAL A 8 19.25 8.91 -23.27
C VAL A 8 20.22 9.23 -22.13
N ILE A 9 19.71 9.78 -21.03
CA ILE A 9 20.50 10.08 -19.81
C ILE A 9 20.21 8.99 -18.78
N ALA A 10 21.08 7.99 -18.69
CA ALA A 10 20.92 6.84 -17.79
C ALA A 10 21.51 7.06 -16.38
N SER A 11 22.21 8.18 -16.16
CA SER A 11 22.86 8.55 -14.89
C SER A 11 22.95 10.07 -14.74
N PRO A 12 23.07 10.61 -13.51
CA PRO A 12 23.19 12.06 -13.29
C PRO A 12 24.29 12.67 -14.15
N THR A 13 23.93 13.61 -15.03
CA THR A 13 24.81 14.21 -16.03
C THR A 13 24.67 15.73 -16.03
N THR A 14 25.80 16.43 -15.94
CA THR A 14 25.83 17.90 -15.98
C THR A 14 25.93 18.42 -17.42
N PHE A 15 25.35 19.58 -17.69
CA PHE A 15 25.44 20.22 -19.00
C PHE A 15 25.50 21.76 -18.90
N PRO A 16 26.19 22.44 -19.84
CA PRO A 16 26.32 23.89 -19.81
C PRO A 16 25.02 24.58 -20.22
N LEU A 17 24.69 25.68 -19.54
CA LEU A 17 23.60 26.61 -19.84
C LEU A 17 24.17 27.99 -20.24
N ALA A 18 23.36 28.81 -20.91
CA ALA A 18 23.73 30.18 -21.22
C ALA A 18 24.03 30.99 -19.95
N GLY A 19 24.98 31.92 -20.06
CA GLY A 19 25.46 32.75 -18.95
C GLY A 19 26.40 32.02 -17.98
N GLY A 20 27.09 30.97 -18.42
CA GLY A 20 28.08 30.25 -17.60
C GLY A 20 27.48 29.37 -16.49
N ARG A 21 26.18 29.08 -16.57
CA ARG A 21 25.47 28.24 -15.58
C ARG A 21 25.58 26.76 -15.95
N THR A 22 25.32 25.89 -14.99
CA THR A 22 25.33 24.44 -15.20
C THR A 22 23.98 23.86 -14.81
N GLY A 23 23.39 23.04 -15.69
CA GLY A 23 22.21 22.23 -15.41
C GLY A 23 22.61 20.80 -15.01
N LEU A 24 21.75 20.13 -14.25
CA LEU A 24 21.87 18.71 -13.92
C LEU A 24 20.64 17.98 -14.45
N ALA A 25 20.86 16.90 -15.20
CA ALA A 25 19.81 16.01 -15.68
C ALA A 25 20.04 14.59 -15.16
N GLY A 26 18.98 13.88 -14.83
CA GLY A 26 19.01 12.49 -14.37
C GLY A 26 17.62 12.03 -13.95
N GLU A 27 17.42 10.71 -13.88
CA GLU A 27 16.22 10.09 -13.33
C GLU A 27 16.13 10.36 -11.82
N ALA A 28 14.92 10.59 -11.29
CA ALA A 28 14.70 10.90 -9.87
C ALA A 28 14.93 9.71 -8.92
N GLY A 29 15.24 8.53 -9.45
CA GLY A 29 15.55 7.31 -8.71
C GLY A 29 14.75 6.10 -9.22
N PRO A 30 14.92 4.92 -8.59
CA PRO A 30 14.14 3.73 -8.91
C PRO A 30 12.64 3.94 -8.58
N GLU A 31 11.77 3.69 -9.55
CA GLU A 31 10.31 3.69 -9.36
C GLU A 31 9.80 2.29 -8.98
N ALA A 32 8.74 2.24 -8.18
CA ALA A 32 8.11 0.97 -7.83
C ALA A 32 7.23 0.44 -8.97
N ILE A 33 7.32 -0.85 -9.29
CA ILE A 33 6.37 -1.53 -10.18
C ILE A 33 5.15 -1.92 -9.35
N LEU A 34 4.05 -1.20 -9.54
CA LEU A 34 2.80 -1.44 -8.83
C LEU A 34 1.80 -2.20 -9.72
N PRO A 35 1.05 -3.18 -9.19
CA PRO A 35 0.01 -3.84 -9.95
C PRO A 35 -1.11 -2.85 -10.26
N LEU A 36 -1.44 -2.69 -11.55
CA LEU A 36 -2.52 -1.81 -12.00
C LEU A 36 -3.78 -2.63 -12.27
N ALA A 37 -4.95 -2.07 -11.93
CA ALA A 37 -6.24 -2.64 -12.29
C ALA A 37 -7.22 -1.53 -12.66
N ARG A 38 -8.17 -1.82 -13.55
CA ARG A 38 -9.29 -0.93 -13.81
C ARG A 38 -10.38 -1.16 -12.77
N GLY A 39 -10.92 -0.07 -12.22
CA GLY A 39 -12.10 -0.10 -11.37
C GLY A 39 -13.37 -0.41 -12.16
N SER A 40 -14.47 -0.63 -11.44
CA SER A 40 -15.82 -0.74 -12.04
C SER A 40 -16.26 0.54 -12.75
N ASP A 41 -15.65 1.69 -12.43
CA ASP A 41 -15.80 2.97 -13.11
C ASP A 41 -14.89 3.11 -14.36
N GLY A 42 -14.12 2.08 -14.72
CA GLY A 42 -13.23 2.04 -15.87
C GLY A 42 -11.91 2.77 -15.70
N ARG A 43 -11.70 3.47 -14.58
CA ARG A 43 -10.46 4.21 -14.29
C ARG A 43 -9.35 3.25 -13.91
N LEU A 44 -8.13 3.54 -14.37
CA LEU A 44 -6.94 2.79 -14.02
C LEU A 44 -6.40 3.30 -12.69
N GLY A 45 -6.18 2.40 -11.73
CA GLY A 45 -5.59 2.72 -10.44
C GLY A 45 -4.62 1.65 -9.99
N VAL A 46 -3.91 1.93 -8.90
CA VAL A 46 -3.06 0.94 -8.21
C VAL A 46 -3.96 -0.04 -7.48
N ARG A 47 -3.81 -1.33 -7.78
CA ARG A 47 -4.52 -2.38 -7.05
C ARG A 47 -3.86 -2.53 -5.68
N SER A 48 -4.57 -2.10 -4.63
CA SER A 48 -4.33 -2.68 -3.31
C SER A 48 -4.77 -4.14 -3.38
N GLN A 49 -3.85 -5.08 -3.18
CA GLN A 49 -4.23 -6.43 -2.78
C GLN A 49 -4.83 -6.28 -1.39
N ALA A 50 -6.14 -6.07 -1.30
CA ALA A 50 -6.87 -6.35 -0.08
C ALA A 50 -6.54 -7.81 0.25
N SER A 51 -5.84 -8.03 1.37
CA SER A 51 -5.53 -9.37 1.84
C SER A 51 -6.83 -10.18 1.81
N GLY A 52 -6.81 -11.33 1.15
CA GLY A 52 -7.98 -12.18 1.01
C GLY A 52 -8.64 -12.39 2.37
N GLY A 53 -9.98 -12.44 2.40
CA GLY A 53 -10.78 -12.43 3.62
C GLY A 53 -10.14 -13.20 4.76
N MET A 54 -9.76 -12.48 5.82
CA MET A 54 -9.09 -13.04 6.98
C MET A 54 -10.05 -14.00 7.70
N THR A 55 -9.76 -15.30 7.63
CA THR A 55 -10.49 -16.30 8.41
C THR A 55 -9.95 -16.30 9.83
N ILE A 56 -10.81 -15.97 10.80
CA ILE A 56 -10.44 -15.88 12.22
C ILE A 56 -11.11 -17.03 12.96
N THR A 57 -10.32 -17.96 13.47
CA THR A 57 -10.80 -19.06 14.32
C THR A 57 -10.69 -18.65 15.79
N PHE A 58 -11.82 -18.61 16.49
CA PHE A 58 -11.87 -18.26 17.92
C PHE A 58 -12.35 -19.46 18.74
N ASN A 59 -11.46 -19.99 19.59
CA ASN A 59 -11.78 -21.10 20.48
C ASN A 59 -12.09 -20.57 21.88
N VAL A 60 -13.26 -20.95 22.42
CA VAL A 60 -13.67 -20.59 23.79
C VAL A 60 -13.77 -21.83 24.64
N THR A 61 -13.10 -21.81 25.78
CA THR A 61 -13.26 -22.81 26.84
C THR A 61 -13.90 -22.14 28.04
N THR A 62 -15.10 -22.57 28.41
CA THR A 62 -15.82 -22.06 29.59
C THR A 62 -16.33 -23.24 30.43
N PRO A 63 -16.20 -23.19 31.76
CA PRO A 63 -16.76 -24.21 32.65
C PRO A 63 -18.29 -24.09 32.79
N ASP A 64 -18.88 -22.93 32.46
CA ASP A 64 -20.32 -22.70 32.49
C ASP A 64 -20.84 -22.09 31.18
N ALA A 65 -21.71 -22.83 30.50
CA ALA A 65 -22.33 -22.43 29.24
C ALA A 65 -23.47 -21.41 29.41
N GLN A 66 -24.12 -21.34 30.59
CA GLN A 66 -25.19 -20.36 30.83
C GLN A 66 -24.60 -18.96 31.02
N SER A 67 -23.57 -18.81 31.85
CA SER A 67 -22.86 -17.53 32.02
C SER A 67 -22.21 -17.05 30.72
N PHE A 68 -21.69 -17.96 29.90
CA PHE A 68 -21.17 -17.60 28.58
C PHE A 68 -22.25 -17.05 27.65
N ARG A 69 -23.41 -17.70 27.55
CA ARG A 69 -24.53 -17.20 26.74
C ARG A 69 -24.99 -15.82 27.17
N GLN A 70 -24.98 -15.53 28.48
CA GLN A 70 -25.29 -14.19 29.00
C GLN A 70 -24.24 -13.14 28.60
N SER A 71 -22.99 -13.55 28.37
CA SER A 71 -21.85 -12.67 28.04
C SER A 71 -21.47 -12.70 26.55
N GLU A 72 -22.18 -13.46 25.72
CA GLU A 72 -21.86 -13.71 24.31
C GLU A 72 -21.75 -12.40 23.51
N SER A 73 -22.68 -11.46 23.74
CA SER A 73 -22.69 -10.15 23.09
C SER A 73 -21.44 -9.31 23.42
N GLN A 74 -20.93 -9.42 24.65
CA GLN A 74 -19.74 -8.71 25.09
C GLN A 74 -18.48 -9.28 24.44
N VAL A 75 -18.41 -10.61 24.31
CA VAL A 75 -17.33 -11.32 23.61
C VAL A 75 -17.33 -10.97 22.12
N ALA A 76 -18.50 -10.97 21.47
CA ALA A 76 -18.64 -10.54 20.08
C ALA A 76 -18.20 -9.08 19.87
N ALA A 77 -18.56 -8.18 20.80
CA ALA A 77 -18.14 -6.78 20.76
C ALA A 77 -16.63 -6.60 21.00
N MET A 78 -16.00 -7.44 21.82
CA MET A 78 -14.53 -7.47 21.96
C MET A 78 -13.86 -7.93 20.66
N LEU A 79 -14.41 -8.96 20.02
CA LEU A 79 -13.89 -9.49 18.77
C LEU A 79 -13.95 -8.46 17.64
N ASN A 80 -15.09 -7.80 17.42
CA ASN A 80 -15.22 -6.72 16.43
C ASN A 80 -14.22 -5.57 16.66
N ARG A 81 -13.95 -5.24 17.93
CA ARG A 81 -12.92 -4.24 18.29
C ARG A 81 -11.50 -4.72 18.05
N ALA A 82 -11.21 -6.02 18.20
CA ALA A 82 -9.90 -6.58 17.88
C ALA A 82 -9.66 -6.61 16.36
N VAL A 83 -10.64 -7.06 15.58
CA VAL A 83 -10.56 -7.14 14.11
C VAL A 83 -10.39 -5.76 13.48
N SER A 84 -11.18 -4.77 13.92
CA SER A 84 -11.08 -3.39 13.41
C SER A 84 -9.76 -2.69 13.77
N ARG A 85 -9.05 -3.14 14.80
CA ARG A 85 -7.68 -2.67 15.09
C ARG A 85 -6.66 -3.39 14.20
N GLY A 86 -6.81 -4.70 14.00
CA GLY A 86 -5.95 -5.48 13.11
C GLY A 86 -6.00 -5.00 11.66
N GLY A 87 -7.20 -4.79 11.09
CA GLY A 87 -7.36 -4.35 9.71
C GLY A 87 -6.93 -2.90 9.41
N ARG A 88 -6.61 -2.09 10.42
CA ARG A 88 -6.06 -0.73 10.23
C ARG A 88 -4.53 -0.69 10.28
N ASN A 89 -3.89 -1.75 10.76
CA ASN A 89 -2.42 -1.85 10.91
C ASN A 89 -1.79 -2.80 9.88
N LEU A 90 -2.57 -3.24 8.89
CA LEU A 90 -2.14 -4.03 7.73
C LEU A 90 -2.25 -3.16 6.47
#